data_AF-A0A1Z9Y5I5-F1
#
_entry.id   AF-A0A1Z9Y5I5-F1
#
_cell.length_a   1.000
_cell.length_b   1.000
_cell.length_c   1.000
_cell.angle_alpha   90.00
_cell.angle_beta   90.00
_cell.angle_gamma   90.00
#
_symmetry.space_group_name_H-M   'P 1'
#
loop_
_entity.id
_entity.type
_entity.pdbx_description
1 polymer ?
#
loop_
_entity_poly.entity_id
_entity_poly.type
_entity_poly.pdbx_seq_one_letter_code
_entity_poly.pdbx_strand_id
1 'polypeptide(L)'
;MKHEGLPMTNRITKKLVTFRNPFTLGRNEEEWPAGNYTIETEEEPLDSVSLRGFRRIRTTMIVRSFTGRSGVTRFVEIDPSDLDAALADDREGIERAENEGMQS
;
A
#
# COMPACT_ATOMS: atom_id res chain seq x y z
N MET A 1 -25.34 18.65 -28.25
CA MET A 1 -24.69 18.67 -26.92
C MET A 1 -23.89 17.40 -26.75
N LYS A 2 -22.57 17.50 -26.66
CA LYS A 2 -21.73 16.49 -26.02
C LYS A 2 -20.44 17.23 -25.67
N HIS A 3 -20.37 17.67 -24.41
CA HIS A 3 -19.19 18.33 -23.89
C HIS A 3 -18.07 17.30 -23.80
N GLU A 4 -17.06 17.47 -24.64
CA GLU A 4 -15.74 16.90 -24.45
C GLU A 4 -15.09 17.63 -23.25
N GLY A 5 -15.44 17.17 -22.05
CA GLY A 5 -14.70 17.52 -20.83
C GLY A 5 -13.49 16.60 -20.72
N LEU A 6 -12.29 17.17 -20.71
CA LEU A 6 -11.05 16.46 -20.35
C LEU A 6 -11.31 15.66 -19.08
N PRO A 7 -10.88 14.39 -19.01
CA PRO A 7 -11.41 13.50 -17.99
C PRO A 7 -10.91 13.98 -16.62
N MET A 8 -11.85 14.26 -15.72
CA MET A 8 -11.63 14.35 -14.28
C MET A 8 -11.27 12.94 -13.78
N THR A 9 -10.15 12.39 -14.26
CA THR A 9 -9.74 11.02 -13.94
C THR A 9 -8.97 11.06 -12.64
N ASN A 10 -9.42 10.28 -11.66
CA ASN A 10 -8.63 9.97 -10.48
C ASN A 10 -7.26 9.45 -10.91
N ARG A 11 -6.20 9.99 -10.31
CA ARG A 11 -4.85 9.52 -10.55
C ARG A 11 -4.65 8.23 -9.76
N ILE A 12 -4.37 7.15 -10.48
CA ILE A 12 -4.02 5.87 -9.86
C ILE A 12 -2.50 5.72 -9.90
N THR A 13 -1.89 5.62 -8.73
CA THR A 13 -0.46 5.38 -8.57
C THR A 13 -0.23 3.97 -8.05
N LYS A 14 0.70 3.22 -8.65
CA LYS A 14 1.10 1.89 -8.19
C LYS A 14 2.52 1.92 -7.66
N LYS A 15 2.73 1.36 -6.47
CA LYS A 15 4.03 1.25 -5.84
C LYS A 15 4.27 -0.18 -5.38
N LEU A 16 5.48 -0.68 -5.60
CA LEU A 16 5.92 -1.93 -4.99
C LEU A 16 6.46 -1.63 -3.59
N VAL A 17 5.93 -2.32 -2.59
CA VAL A 17 6.34 -2.23 -1.19
C VAL A 17 6.83 -3.61 -0.76
N THR A 18 7.97 -3.65 -0.07
CA THR A 18 8.57 -4.89 0.41
C THR A 18 8.56 -4.88 1.92
N PHE A 19 7.93 -5.88 2.51
CA PHE A 19 8.00 -6.18 3.95
C PHE A 19 8.98 -7.32 4.17
N ARG A 20 9.92 -7.16 5.10
CA ARG A 20 10.91 -8.19 5.43
C ARG A 20 10.41 -9.14 6.52
N ASN A 21 9.45 -8.71 7.31
CA ASN A 21 8.83 -9.45 8.39
C ASN A 21 7.31 -9.60 8.13
N PRO A 22 6.66 -10.60 8.75
CA PRO A 22 5.21 -10.65 8.81
C PRO A 22 4.66 -9.36 9.44
N PHE A 23 3.55 -8.87 8.92
CA PHE A 23 2.96 -7.59 9.32
C PHE A 23 1.44 -7.70 9.37
N THR A 24 0.79 -6.82 10.12
CA THR A 24 -0.67 -6.76 10.22
C THR A 24 -1.16 -5.43 9.62
N LEU A 25 -2.34 -5.45 8.99
CA LEU A 25 -2.99 -4.24 8.48
C LEU A 25 -4.44 -4.18 8.96
N GLY A 26 -4.85 -3.03 9.49
CA GLY A 26 -6.22 -2.76 9.90
C GLY A 26 -6.67 -3.46 11.18
N ARG A 27 -7.90 -3.14 11.58
CA ARG A 27 -8.57 -3.64 12.80
C ARG A 27 -8.80 -5.15 12.84
N ASN A 28 -8.63 -5.84 11.72
CA ASN A 28 -8.98 -7.25 11.60
C ASN A 28 -7.84 -8.18 12.06
N GLU A 29 -6.69 -7.61 12.43
CA GLU A 29 -5.50 -8.34 12.88
C GLU A 29 -5.07 -9.46 11.91
N GLU A 30 -5.42 -9.36 10.62
CA GLU A 30 -4.99 -10.32 9.60
C GLU A 30 -3.48 -10.16 9.41
N GLU A 31 -2.72 -11.19 9.78
CA GLU A 31 -1.29 -11.25 9.57
C GLU A 31 -0.98 -11.62 8.11
N TRP A 32 -0.19 -10.78 7.48
CA TRP A 32 0.30 -10.92 6.12
C TRP A 32 1.75 -11.41 6.17
N PRO A 33 2.13 -12.37 5.31
CA PRO A 33 3.50 -12.85 5.28
C PRO A 33 4.46 -11.77 4.75
N ALA A 34 5.73 -11.84 5.17
CA ALA A 34 6.79 -11.05 4.55
C ALA A 34 6.81 -11.25 3.03
N GLY A 35 7.05 -10.18 2.28
CA GLY A 35 7.06 -10.27 0.82
C GLY A 35 6.84 -8.94 0.10
N ASN A 36 6.64 -9.06 -1.21
CA ASN A 36 6.43 -7.93 -2.10
C ASN A 36 4.93 -7.75 -2.37
N TYR A 37 4.43 -6.55 -2.05
CA TYR A 37 3.04 -6.18 -2.21
C TYR A 37 2.94 -4.98 -3.14
N THR A 38 2.02 -5.05 -4.10
CA THR A 38 1.71 -3.88 -4.94
C THR A 38 0.63 -3.07 -4.25
N ILE A 39 0.95 -1.84 -3.90
CA ILE A 39 0.02 -0.88 -3.32
C ILE A 39 -0.46 0.06 -4.43
N GLU A 40 -1.76 0.10 -4.63
CA GLU A 40 -2.44 1.04 -5.50
C GLU A 40 -3.02 2.16 -4.64
N THR A 41 -2.68 3.40 -4.98
CA THR A 41 -3.21 4.60 -4.34
C THR A 41 -4.02 5.37 -5.35
N GLU A 42 -5.29 5.60 -5.04
CA GLU A 42 -6.18 6.42 -5.82
C GLU A 42 -6.22 7.83 -5.21
N GLU A 43 -5.95 8.82 -6.04
CA GLU A 43 -5.89 10.22 -5.67
C GLU A 43 -6.85 11.03 -6.53
N GLU A 44 -7.72 11.79 -5.89
CA GLU A 44 -8.62 12.73 -6.55
C GLU A 44 -7.93 14.09 -6.68
N PRO A 45 -7.85 14.68 -7.88
CA PRO A 45 -7.37 16.04 -8.04
C PRO A 45 -8.35 17.01 -7.37
N LEU A 46 -7.83 17.87 -6.51
CA LEU A 46 -8.64 18.92 -5.91
C LEU A 46 -8.83 20.03 -6.96
N ASP A 47 -10.08 20.22 -7.42
CA ASP A 47 -10.50 21.27 -8.37
C ASP A 47 -10.48 22.70 -7.78
N SER A 48 -9.57 22.96 -6.84
CA SER A 48 -9.38 24.29 -6.28
C SER A 48 -8.42 25.09 -7.17
N VAL A 49 -8.88 26.24 -7.69
CA VAL A 49 -8.13 27.17 -8.54
C VAL A 49 -6.81 27.65 -7.91
N SER A 50 -6.62 27.45 -6.61
CA SER A 50 -5.49 27.95 -5.83
C SER A 50 -4.53 26.86 -5.34
N LEU A 51 -4.86 25.57 -5.42
CA LEU A 51 -3.98 24.48 -4.97
C LEU A 51 -3.99 23.34 -5.99
N ARG A 52 -2.83 23.08 -6.63
CA ARG A 52 -2.59 21.80 -7.31
C ARG A 52 -2.36 20.73 -6.24
N GLY A 53 -3.43 20.30 -5.58
CA GLY A 53 -3.41 19.27 -4.53
C GLY A 53 -4.05 17.98 -5.02
N PHE A 54 -3.53 16.85 -4.54
CA PHE A 54 -4.14 15.53 -4.73
C PHE A 54 -4.59 15.04 -3.36
N ARG A 55 -5.86 14.65 -3.23
CA ARG A 55 -6.36 14.01 -2.00
C ARG A 55 -6.36 12.51 -2.23
N ARG A 56 -5.66 11.76 -1.38
CA ARG A 56 -5.75 10.30 -1.34
C ARG A 56 -7.17 9.91 -0.92
N ILE A 57 -7.87 9.19 -1.78
CA ILE A 57 -9.25 8.72 -1.54
C ILE A 57 -9.30 7.22 -1.29
N ARG A 58 -8.34 6.45 -1.79
CA ARG A 58 -8.29 5.00 -1.59
C ARG A 58 -6.87 4.46 -1.59
N THR A 59 -6.62 3.45 -0.76
CA THR A 59 -5.38 2.65 -0.79
C THR A 59 -5.75 1.19 -0.86
N THR A 60 -5.25 0.48 -1.85
CA THR A 60 -5.57 -0.92 -2.10
C THR A 60 -4.29 -1.73 -2.21
N MET A 61 -4.15 -2.76 -1.38
CA MET A 61 -3.12 -3.77 -1.51
C MET A 61 -3.58 -4.86 -2.48
N ILE A 62 -2.77 -5.09 -3.51
CA ILE A 62 -2.97 -6.13 -4.50
C ILE A 62 -2.13 -7.33 -4.09
N VAL A 63 -2.80 -8.39 -3.65
CA VAL A 63 -2.19 -9.66 -3.23
C VAL A 63 -2.35 -10.67 -4.35
N ARG A 64 -1.23 -11.19 -4.84
CA ARG A 64 -1.22 -12.25 -5.85
C ARG A 64 -0.83 -13.55 -5.16
N SER A 65 -1.78 -14.45 -4.96
CA SER A 65 -1.49 -15.79 -4.47
C SER A 65 -1.46 -16.77 -5.65
N PHE A 66 -0.40 -17.57 -5.71
CA PHE A 66 -0.25 -18.63 -6.70
C PHE A 66 -0.53 -19.97 -6.02
N THR A 67 -1.79 -20.41 -6.03
CA THR A 67 -2.16 -21.74 -5.52
C THR A 67 -2.31 -22.70 -6.71
N GLY A 68 -1.24 -23.42 -7.04
CA GLY A 68 -1.23 -24.39 -8.13
C GLY A 68 -1.23 -23.74 -9.53
N ARG A 69 -2.13 -24.18 -10.43
CA ARG A 69 -2.20 -23.71 -11.83
C ARG A 69 -2.97 -22.41 -12.04
N SER A 70 -3.67 -21.90 -11.01
CA SER A 70 -4.44 -20.66 -11.09
C SER A 70 -3.95 -19.68 -10.04
N GLY A 71 -3.57 -18.48 -10.50
CA GLY A 71 -3.29 -17.35 -9.62
C GLY A 71 -4.58 -16.65 -9.22
N VAL A 72 -4.78 -16.40 -7.92
CA VAL A 72 -5.86 -15.57 -7.42
C VAL A 72 -5.29 -14.19 -7.11
N THR A 73 -5.93 -13.15 -7.62
CA THR A 73 -5.60 -11.77 -7.27
C THR A 73 -6.67 -11.24 -6.32
N ARG A 74 -6.28 -10.90 -5.09
CA ARG A 74 -7.13 -10.29 -4.08
C ARG A 74 -6.81 -8.80 -4.00
N PHE A 75 -7.84 -7.98 -3.95
CA PHE A 75 -7.74 -6.54 -3.70
C PHE A 75 -8.23 -6.29 -2.28
N VAL A 76 -7.35 -5.75 -1.44
CA VAL A 76 -7.62 -5.48 -0.02
C VAL A 76 -7.54 -3.98 0.18
N GLU A 77 -8.64 -3.35 0.57
CA GLU A 77 -8.62 -1.94 0.94
C GLU A 77 -7.95 -1.81 2.31
N ILE A 78 -7.00 -0.87 2.41
CA ILE A 78 -6.18 -0.67 3.61
C ILE A 78 -6.15 0.81 3.98
N ASP A 79 -6.03 1.12 5.27
CA ASP A 79 -5.79 2.50 5.68
C ASP A 79 -4.34 2.89 5.34
N PRO A 80 -4.11 4.06 4.73
CA PRO A 80 -2.77 4.53 4.47
C PRO A 80 -1.91 4.70 5.74
N SER A 81 -2.51 5.04 6.87
CA SER A 81 -1.83 5.21 8.15
C SER A 81 -1.37 3.86 8.71
N ASP A 82 -2.19 2.82 8.56
CA ASP A 82 -1.82 1.45 8.95
C ASP A 82 -0.65 0.94 8.10
N LEU A 83 -0.63 1.27 6.81
CA LEU A 83 0.49 0.93 5.92
C LEU A 83 1.79 1.61 6.36
N ASP A 84 1.74 2.91 6.70
CA ASP A 84 2.92 3.64 7.16
C ASP A 84 3.42 3.11 8.52
N ALA A 85 2.52 2.76 9.44
CA ALA A 85 2.88 2.14 10.72
C ALA A 85 3.53 0.76 10.53
N ALA A 86 2.93 -0.12 9.73
CA ALA A 86 3.50 -1.43 9.44
C ALA A 86 4.89 -1.34 8.79
N LEU A 87 5.14 -0.32 7.97
CA LEU A 87 6.46 -0.09 7.37
C LEU A 87 7.50 0.46 8.34
N ALA A 88 7.08 1.22 9.35
CA ALA A 88 7.97 1.66 10.43
C ALA A 88 8.39 0.45 11.30
N ASP A 89 7.41 -0.36 11.70
CA ASP A 89 7.66 -1.56 12.52
C ASP A 89 8.56 -2.58 11.81
N ASP A 90 8.36 -2.80 10.50
CA ASP A 90 9.21 -3.68 9.70
C ASP A 90 10.68 -3.20 9.67
N ARG A 91 10.91 -1.88 9.67
CA ARG A 91 12.25 -1.29 9.72
C ARG A 91 12.90 -1.46 11.08
N GLU A 92 12.19 -1.19 12.16
CA GLU A 92 12.72 -1.36 13.52
C GLU A 92 13.03 -2.83 13.84
N GLY A 93 12.23 -3.76 13.33
CA GLY A 93 12.51 -5.20 13.43
C GLY A 93 13.84 -5.62 12.79
N ILE A 94 14.23 -4.95 11.70
CA ILE A 94 15.53 -5.15 11.04
C ILE A 94 16.67 -4.61 11.93
N GLU A 95 16.53 -3.38 12.44
CA GLU A 95 17.59 -2.72 13.21
C GLU A 95 17.90 -3.42 14.54
N ARG A 96 16.91 -4.08 15.16
CA ARG A 96 17.15 -4.90 16.36
C ARG A 96 17.89 -6.20 16.04
N ALA A 97 17.52 -6.88 14.96
CA ALA A 97 18.18 -8.11 14.54
C ALA A 97 19.66 -7.89 14.18
N GLU A 98 19.99 -6.74 13.59
CA GLU A 98 21.38 -6.41 13.23
C GLU A 98 22.25 -6.06 14.45
N ASN A 99 21.68 -5.40 15.48
CA ASN A 99 22.43 -5.03 16.68
C ASN A 99 22.68 -6.20 17.65
N GLU A 100 21.87 -7.25 17.62
CA GLU A 100 22.06 -8.45 18.46
C GLU A 100 23.13 -9.41 17.91
N GLY A 101 23.47 -9.32 16.61
CA GLY A 101 24.49 -10.16 15.96
C GLY A 101 25.94 -9.71 16.16
N MET A 102 26.18 -8.57 16.82
CA MET A 102 27.53 -8.01 17.02
C MET A 102 27.99 -8.03 18.49
N GLN A 103 27.23 -8.68 19.38
CA GLN A 103 27.67 -9.00 20.74
C GLN A 103 28.04 -10.48 20.81
N SER A 104 29.23 -10.85 20.31
CA SER A 104 29.85 -12.16 20.53
C SER A 104 31.36 -12.02 20.65
#